data_AF-B0YBE5-F1
#
_entry.id   AF-B0YBE5-F1
#
_cell.length_a   1.000
_cell.length_b   1.000
_cell.length_c   1.000
_cell.angle_alpha   90.00
_cell.angle_beta   90.00
_cell.angle_gamma   90.00
#
_symmetry.space_group_name_H-M   'P 1'
#
loop_
_entity.id
_entity.type
_entity.pdbx_description
1 polymer ?
#
loop_
_entity_poly.entity_id
_entity_poly.type
_entity_poly.pdbx_seq_one_letter_code
_entity_poly.pdbx_strand_id
1 'polypeptide(L)'
;MDESFILSEFDRIVNSGTFQFLLTSALAKKPTIELKPSAVNAIDELSQKREGSDISTCGFEIGEINTTHVLVANKFCWVRPHIMLITSDGYQRQYESLNLDDIKSAWFLLSALDTDYVAFYNCGQDGGCSRLHKHVQLIPTPPNLFASFLDAKDGKPSRVPFEWFYCRLNPKVSTPERLLEIYNHLLKKSTKKGKGLSENFGMAPSNTACLHNFILTRCWMVVPPRQRAAICYQ
;
A
#
# COMPACT_ATOMS: atom_id res chain seq x y z
N MET A 1 15.26 -13.89 -24.15
CA MET A 1 13.81 -14.01 -24.39
C MET A 1 13.53 -13.35 -25.74
N ASP A 2 12.69 -13.95 -26.58
CA ASP A 2 12.40 -13.42 -27.92
C ASP A 2 11.67 -12.06 -27.82
N GLU A 3 12.10 -11.04 -28.57
CA GLU A 3 11.46 -9.72 -28.61
C GLU A 3 9.98 -9.83 -28.99
N SER A 4 9.62 -10.84 -29.80
CA SER A 4 8.23 -11.13 -30.16
C SER A 4 7.36 -11.49 -28.95
N PHE A 5 7.92 -12.21 -27.96
CA PHE A 5 7.23 -12.57 -26.73
C PHE A 5 7.03 -11.34 -25.82
N ILE A 6 8.00 -10.44 -25.76
CA ILE A 6 7.90 -9.21 -24.98
C ILE A 6 6.82 -8.28 -25.54
N LEU A 7 6.80 -8.09 -26.87
CA LEU A 7 5.79 -7.26 -27.53
C LEU A 7 4.40 -7.86 -27.37
N SER A 8 4.23 -9.18 -27.53
CA SER A 8 2.93 -9.83 -27.36
C SER A 8 2.39 -9.80 -25.93
N GLU A 9 3.24 -9.93 -24.91
CA GLU A 9 2.80 -9.83 -23.51
C GLU A 9 2.53 -8.37 -23.11
N PHE A 10 3.32 -7.42 -23.63
CA PHE A 10 3.04 -5.99 -23.49
C PHE A 10 1.73 -5.62 -24.17
N ASP A 11 1.49 -6.07 -25.40
CA ASP A 11 0.23 -5.86 -26.11
C ASP A 11 -0.94 -6.52 -25.38
N ARG A 12 -0.77 -7.73 -24.83
CA ARG A 12 -1.78 -8.37 -23.99
C ARG A 12 -2.11 -7.53 -22.77
N ILE A 13 -1.10 -6.98 -22.10
CA ILE A 13 -1.26 -6.13 -20.92
C ILE A 13 -1.93 -4.82 -21.30
N VAL A 14 -1.44 -4.10 -22.32
CA VAL A 14 -2.00 -2.81 -22.75
C VAL A 14 -3.43 -2.94 -23.26
N ASN A 15 -3.77 -4.03 -23.94
CA ASN A 15 -5.14 -4.30 -24.37
C ASN A 15 -6.07 -4.79 -23.24
N SER A 16 -5.54 -5.03 -22.04
CA SER A 16 -6.29 -5.53 -20.88
C SER A 16 -6.92 -4.42 -20.03
N GLY A 17 -6.49 -3.16 -20.21
CA GLY A 17 -7.02 -2.02 -19.46
C GLY A 17 -6.34 -0.69 -19.79
N THR A 18 -6.71 0.36 -19.07
CA THR A 18 -6.08 1.69 -19.18
C THR A 18 -4.89 1.78 -18.24
N PHE A 19 -3.73 2.20 -18.76
CA PHE A 19 -2.50 2.39 -17.99
C PHE A 19 -2.12 3.86 -17.96
N GLN A 20 -1.67 4.32 -16.79
CA GLN A 20 -1.05 5.62 -16.62
C GLN A 20 0.44 5.44 -16.34
N PHE A 21 1.28 5.92 -17.25
CA PHE A 21 2.73 5.91 -17.06
C PHE A 21 3.17 7.26 -16.49
N LEU A 22 3.84 7.22 -15.35
CA LEU A 22 4.38 8.40 -14.68
C LEU A 22 5.90 8.35 -14.73
N LEU A 23 6.50 9.21 -15.54
CA LEU A 23 7.94 9.29 -15.70
C LEU A 23 8.50 10.33 -14.72
N THR A 24 9.42 9.91 -13.86
CA THR A 24 10.10 10.82 -12.93
C THR A 24 11.56 10.44 -12.77
N SER A 25 12.45 11.42 -12.93
CA SER A 25 13.88 11.26 -12.65
C SER A 25 14.18 11.26 -11.15
N ALA A 26 13.25 11.75 -10.31
CA ALA A 26 13.45 11.87 -8.86
C ALA A 26 13.61 10.50 -8.17
N LEU A 27 13.03 9.45 -8.74
CA LEU A 27 13.11 8.09 -8.18
C LEU A 27 14.38 7.33 -8.60
N ALA A 28 15.14 7.83 -9.58
CA ALA A 28 16.37 7.17 -10.02
C ALA A 28 17.46 7.10 -8.93
N LYS A 29 17.36 7.94 -7.90
CA LYS A 29 18.26 7.98 -6.74
C LYS A 29 17.54 7.65 -5.43
N LYS A 30 16.39 6.97 -5.47
CA LYS A 30 15.63 6.65 -4.25
C LYS A 30 16.49 5.73 -3.35
N PRO A 31 16.77 6.11 -2.08
CA PRO A 31 17.48 5.22 -1.17
C PRO A 31 16.64 3.97 -0.90
N THR A 32 17.20 2.81 -1.18
CA THR A 32 16.60 1.50 -0.93
C THR A 32 16.92 1.05 0.50
N ILE A 33 16.07 0.22 1.10
CA ILE A 33 16.34 -0.38 2.42
C ILE A 33 17.66 -1.18 2.32
N GLU A 34 18.71 -0.73 3.01
CA GLU A 34 19.95 -1.50 3.15
C GLU A 34 19.78 -2.56 4.24
N LEU A 35 20.05 -3.83 3.89
CA LEU A 35 20.01 -4.98 4.80
C LEU A 35 21.27 -5.11 5.69
N LYS A 36 22.23 -4.19 5.57
CA LYS A 36 23.43 -4.17 6.41
C LYS A 36 23.45 -2.92 7.28
N PRO A 37 23.85 -3.03 8.56
CA PRO A 37 24.19 -1.85 9.34
C PRO A 37 25.46 -1.25 8.73
N SER A 38 25.30 -0.25 7.87
CA SER A 38 26.42 0.49 7.30
C SER A 38 27.09 1.30 8.42
N ALA A 39 28.39 1.07 8.58
CA ALA A 39 29.22 1.75 9.55
C ALA A 39 29.44 3.23 9.13
N VAL A 40 29.02 4.13 10.03
CA VAL A 40 29.51 5.50 10.27
C VAL A 40 29.38 6.53 9.12
N ASN A 41 28.39 7.43 9.22
CA ASN A 41 28.49 8.90 9.07
C ASN A 41 27.10 9.58 8.96
N ALA A 42 26.23 9.42 9.98
CA ALA A 42 24.96 10.15 10.05
C ALA A 42 24.60 10.47 11.50
N ILE A 43 25.38 11.34 12.13
CA ILE A 43 25.16 11.79 13.51
C ILE A 43 23.90 12.68 13.61
N ASP A 44 23.29 13.07 12.48
CA ASP A 44 22.16 14.02 12.45
C ASP A 44 20.79 13.43 12.04
N GLU A 45 20.71 12.23 11.43
CA GLU A 45 19.43 11.63 11.02
C GLU A 45 18.87 10.57 12.00
N LEU A 46 19.69 10.06 12.92
CA LEU A 46 19.26 9.06 13.92
C LEU A 46 18.62 9.69 15.17
N SER A 47 18.87 10.98 15.45
CA SER A 47 18.43 11.64 16.68
C SER A 47 16.95 12.04 16.71
N GLN A 48 16.24 11.93 15.59
CA GLN A 48 14.87 12.47 15.42
C GLN A 48 13.83 11.41 15.01
N LYS A 49 14.19 10.14 14.98
CA LYS A 49 13.23 9.06 14.69
C LYS A 49 12.56 8.62 15.98
N ARG A 50 11.26 8.32 15.90
CA ARG A 50 10.55 7.65 16.99
C ARG A 50 11.24 6.33 17.29
N GLU A 51 11.24 5.92 18.56
CA GLU A 51 11.83 4.65 18.97
C GLU A 51 11.20 3.50 18.15
N GLY A 52 12.03 2.60 17.64
CA GLY A 52 11.60 1.48 16.78
C GLY A 52 11.34 1.84 15.32
N SER A 53 11.27 3.14 14.96
CA SER A 53 10.88 3.61 13.63
C SER A 53 12.06 3.82 12.67
N ASP A 54 11.91 3.39 11.42
CA ASP A 54 12.82 3.72 10.32
C ASP A 54 12.38 4.94 9.49
N ILE A 55 11.26 5.59 9.87
CA ILE A 55 10.69 6.77 9.20
C ILE A 55 10.96 8.01 10.06
N SER A 56 11.69 8.98 9.51
CA SER A 56 11.79 10.32 10.13
C SER A 56 10.57 11.15 9.73
N THR A 57 9.88 11.69 10.73
CA THR A 57 8.68 12.52 10.54
C THR A 57 8.96 14.01 10.69
N CYS A 58 10.13 14.38 11.22
CA CYS A 58 10.45 15.72 11.69
C CYS A 58 10.20 16.80 10.61
N GLY A 59 9.35 17.77 10.96
CA GLY A 59 9.01 18.91 10.11
C GLY A 59 7.95 18.60 9.05
N PHE A 60 7.40 17.39 9.06
CA PHE A 60 6.33 16.94 8.16
C PHE A 60 5.10 16.43 8.92
N GLU A 61 5.12 16.43 10.26
CA GLU A 61 3.95 16.11 11.06
C GLU A 61 2.83 17.14 10.83
N ILE A 62 1.63 16.63 10.53
CA ILE A 62 0.44 17.45 10.38
C ILE A 62 -0.33 17.45 11.71
N GLY A 63 -0.44 16.28 12.35
CA GLY A 63 -1.11 16.14 13.63
C GLY A 63 -1.40 14.68 13.99
N GLU A 64 -1.87 14.47 15.21
CA GLU A 64 -2.34 13.17 15.67
C GLU A 64 -3.79 12.96 15.22
N ILE A 65 -4.10 11.78 14.68
CA ILE A 65 -5.48 11.41 14.32
C ILE A 65 -6.21 10.84 15.54
N ASN A 66 -5.46 10.11 16.36
CA ASN A 66 -5.88 9.50 17.62
C ASN A 66 -4.60 9.11 18.39
N THR A 67 -4.75 8.39 19.49
CA THR A 67 -3.61 7.89 20.28
C THR A 67 -2.77 6.83 19.56
N THR A 68 -3.20 6.32 18.41
CA THR A 68 -2.55 5.19 17.71
C THR A 68 -1.87 5.60 16.41
N HIS A 69 -2.19 6.75 15.82
CA HIS A 69 -1.67 7.19 14.52
C HIS A 69 -1.33 8.68 14.47
N VAL A 70 -0.23 8.97 13.78
CA VAL A 70 0.19 10.33 13.42
C VAL A 70 0.07 10.52 11.93
N LEU A 71 -0.53 11.63 11.52
CA LEU A 71 -0.63 12.07 10.15
C LEU A 71 0.62 12.88 9.77
N VAL A 72 1.27 12.46 8.69
CA VAL A 72 2.54 13.04 8.22
C VAL A 72 2.46 13.29 6.72
N ALA A 73 2.96 14.44 6.26
CA ALA A 73 3.15 14.69 4.83
C ALA A 73 4.31 13.84 4.29
N ASN A 74 4.11 13.17 3.16
CA ASN A 74 5.19 12.39 2.55
C ASN A 74 6.24 13.31 1.92
N LYS A 75 7.43 13.36 2.56
CA LYS A 75 8.60 14.13 2.11
C LYS A 75 9.01 13.82 0.66
N PHE A 76 8.83 12.58 0.20
CA PHE A 76 9.26 12.09 -1.12
C PHE A 76 8.07 11.76 -2.03
N CYS A 77 7.06 12.63 -2.03
CA CYS A 77 5.85 12.45 -2.82
C CYS A 77 6.04 12.83 -4.30
N TRP A 78 5.45 12.02 -5.19
CA TRP A 78 5.35 12.34 -6.62
C TRP A 78 4.00 13.01 -6.97
N VAL A 79 2.96 12.76 -6.19
CA VAL A 79 1.65 13.43 -6.25
C VAL A 79 1.46 14.25 -4.98
N ARG A 80 0.84 15.42 -5.10
CA ARG A 80 0.56 16.30 -3.96
C ARG A 80 -0.94 16.57 -3.85
N PRO A 81 -1.49 16.60 -2.64
CA PRO A 81 -0.86 16.13 -1.39
C PRO A 81 -0.67 14.59 -1.38
N HIS A 82 0.35 14.09 -0.70
CA HIS A 82 0.49 12.67 -0.39
C HIS A 82 0.81 12.59 1.10
N ILE A 83 -0.08 11.95 1.85
CA ILE A 83 -0.04 11.87 3.30
C ILE A 83 0.12 10.42 3.74
N MET A 84 0.68 10.23 4.93
CA MET A 84 0.90 8.93 5.54
C MET A 84 0.29 8.92 6.94
N LEU A 85 -0.50 7.89 7.22
CA LEU A 85 -0.88 7.50 8.57
C LEU A 85 0.19 6.56 9.08
N ILE A 86 0.99 7.02 10.02
CA ILE A 86 2.06 6.24 10.62
C ILE A 86 1.61 5.81 12.01
N THR A 87 1.80 4.55 12.38
CA THR A 87 1.51 4.10 13.74
C THR A 87 2.34 4.88 14.76
N SER A 88 1.76 5.21 15.90
CA SER A 88 2.47 5.92 16.97
C SER A 88 3.53 5.03 17.63
N ASP A 89 3.27 3.72 17.70
CA ASP A 89 4.25 2.70 18.09
C ASP A 89 5.17 2.35 16.91
N GLY A 90 6.43 2.79 17.01
CA GLY A 90 7.48 2.56 16.03
C GLY A 90 7.83 1.09 15.76
N TYR A 91 7.45 0.19 16.66
CA TYR A 91 7.75 -1.24 16.56
C TYR A 91 6.73 -2.02 15.71
N GLN A 92 5.56 -1.45 15.42
CA GLN A 92 4.61 -2.09 14.50
C GLN A 92 5.20 -2.16 13.10
N ARG A 93 5.13 -3.35 12.50
CA ARG A 93 5.82 -3.63 11.24
C ARG A 93 4.89 -3.67 10.05
N GLN A 94 5.44 -3.23 8.93
CA GLN A 94 4.78 -3.18 7.63
C GLN A 94 4.45 -4.57 7.05
N TYR A 95 4.92 -5.65 7.66
CA TYR A 95 4.54 -7.03 7.31
C TYR A 95 3.39 -7.58 8.17
N GLU A 96 2.90 -6.82 9.15
CA GLU A 96 1.72 -7.15 9.94
C GLU A 96 0.44 -6.81 9.15
N SER A 97 -0.64 -7.52 9.43
CA SER A 97 -1.97 -7.19 8.88
C SER A 97 -2.48 -5.86 9.42
N LEU A 98 -3.36 -5.19 8.67
CA LEU A 98 -4.11 -4.05 9.19
C LEU A 98 -5.04 -4.51 10.32
N ASN A 99 -5.06 -3.75 11.41
CA ASN A 99 -5.91 -3.93 12.57
C ASN A 99 -7.04 -2.90 12.57
N LEU A 100 -7.86 -2.90 13.63
CA LEU A 100 -9.01 -2.00 13.73
C LEU A 100 -8.60 -0.53 13.75
N ASP A 101 -7.50 -0.18 14.42
CA ASP A 101 -7.05 1.21 14.56
C ASP A 101 -6.50 1.77 13.24
N ASP A 102 -5.83 0.93 12.45
CA ASP A 102 -5.41 1.30 11.09
C ASP A 102 -6.63 1.63 10.21
N ILE A 103 -7.64 0.75 10.23
CA ILE A 103 -8.87 0.90 9.45
C ILE A 103 -9.69 2.11 9.93
N LYS A 104 -9.79 2.33 11.25
CA LYS A 104 -10.45 3.50 11.83
C LYS A 104 -9.79 4.81 11.35
N SER A 105 -8.47 4.89 11.43
CA SER A 105 -7.72 6.09 11.07
C SER A 105 -7.81 6.39 9.58
N ALA A 106 -7.67 5.35 8.73
CA ALA A 106 -7.83 5.49 7.29
C ALA A 106 -9.26 5.91 6.90
N TRP A 107 -10.27 5.26 7.48
CA TRP A 107 -11.67 5.57 7.20
C TRP A 107 -12.07 6.97 7.66
N PHE A 108 -11.59 7.41 8.82
CA PHE A 108 -11.79 8.76 9.32
C PHE A 108 -11.30 9.80 8.32
N LEU A 109 -10.05 9.68 7.83
CA LEU A 109 -9.51 10.61 6.85
C LEU A 109 -10.27 10.57 5.53
N LEU A 110 -10.56 9.37 5.00
CA LEU A 110 -11.34 9.23 3.77
C LEU A 110 -12.74 9.87 3.88
N SER A 111 -13.31 9.92 5.09
CA SER A 111 -14.63 10.49 5.34
C SER A 111 -14.60 12.00 5.64
N ALA A 112 -13.50 12.51 6.19
CA ALA A 112 -13.36 13.90 6.63
C ALA A 112 -12.80 14.84 5.56
N LEU A 113 -12.09 14.31 4.55
CA LEU A 113 -11.49 15.13 3.50
C LEU A 113 -12.51 15.50 2.41
N ASP A 114 -12.50 16.76 1.98
CA ASP A 114 -13.42 17.28 0.95
C ASP A 114 -13.15 16.68 -0.44
N THR A 115 -11.88 16.40 -0.73
CA THR A 115 -11.46 15.75 -1.98
C THR A 115 -11.47 14.24 -1.81
N ASP A 116 -11.79 13.49 -2.86
CA ASP A 116 -11.66 12.04 -2.84
C ASP A 116 -10.19 11.61 -2.75
N TYR A 117 -9.90 10.76 -1.77
CA TYR A 117 -8.60 10.10 -1.62
C TYR A 117 -8.75 8.59 -1.80
N VAL A 118 -7.64 7.98 -2.17
CA VAL A 118 -7.44 6.54 -2.09
C VAL A 118 -6.37 6.26 -1.02
N ALA A 119 -6.73 5.40 -0.06
CA ALA A 119 -5.80 4.89 0.92
C ALA A 119 -5.21 3.57 0.42
N PHE A 120 -3.91 3.35 0.60
CA PHE A 120 -3.25 2.12 0.22
C PHE A 120 -2.15 1.69 1.19
N TYR A 121 -1.99 0.38 1.30
CA TYR A 121 -1.02 -0.27 2.17
C TYR A 121 -0.26 -1.35 1.39
N ASN A 122 1.06 -1.36 1.53
CA ASN A 122 1.96 -2.32 0.90
C ASN A 122 2.51 -3.23 1.98
N CYS A 123 1.99 -4.46 2.08
CA CYS A 123 2.33 -5.37 3.16
C CYS A 123 3.59 -6.17 2.84
N GLY A 124 4.64 -5.94 3.62
CA GLY A 124 5.95 -6.60 3.50
C GLY A 124 6.79 -6.14 2.30
N GLN A 125 8.05 -6.56 2.29
CA GLN A 125 9.04 -6.15 1.30
C GLN A 125 8.59 -6.49 -0.13
N ASP A 126 8.17 -7.74 -0.35
CA ASP A 126 7.65 -8.21 -1.64
C ASP A 126 6.26 -7.64 -1.99
N GLY A 127 5.56 -7.05 -1.01
CA GLY A 127 4.38 -6.21 -1.24
C GLY A 127 4.73 -4.83 -1.82
N GLY A 128 6.03 -4.52 -1.94
CA GLY A 128 6.55 -3.25 -2.43
C GLY A 128 6.66 -2.17 -1.34
N CYS A 129 6.83 -2.56 -0.08
CA CYS A 129 7.09 -1.58 0.96
C CYS A 129 8.52 -1.02 0.86
N SER A 130 8.68 0.27 1.17
CA SER A 130 10.00 0.93 1.20
C SER A 130 10.47 1.27 2.62
N ARG A 131 9.63 1.07 3.63
CA ARG A 131 9.90 1.31 5.05
C ARG A 131 9.30 0.20 5.88
N LEU A 132 9.92 -0.12 7.00
CA LEU A 132 9.53 -1.22 7.89
C LEU A 132 8.51 -0.80 8.95
N HIS A 133 8.55 0.44 9.42
CA HIS A 133 7.53 0.97 10.33
C HIS A 133 6.17 1.02 9.62
N LYS A 134 5.13 0.51 10.30
CA LYS A 134 3.79 0.38 9.75
C LYS A 134 3.18 1.74 9.39
N HIS A 135 2.73 1.86 8.14
CA HIS A 135 2.09 3.07 7.64
C HIS A 135 1.13 2.79 6.48
N VAL A 136 0.01 3.51 6.47
CA VAL A 136 -0.96 3.59 5.36
C VAL A 136 -0.73 4.90 4.61
N GLN A 137 -0.67 4.84 3.29
CA GLN A 137 -0.48 6.00 2.42
C GLN A 137 -1.83 6.46 1.87
N LEU A 138 -2.01 7.78 1.69
CA LEU A 138 -3.17 8.34 1.02
C LEU A 138 -2.73 9.39 -0.01
N ILE A 139 -3.36 9.32 -1.18
CA ILE A 139 -3.19 10.30 -2.27
C ILE A 139 -4.58 10.68 -2.81
N PRO A 140 -4.73 11.88 -3.40
CA PRO A 140 -5.91 12.21 -4.18
C PRO A 140 -6.19 11.11 -5.19
N THR A 141 -7.46 10.72 -5.28
CA THR A 141 -7.90 9.66 -6.18
C THR A 141 -7.53 10.06 -7.62
N PRO A 142 -6.65 9.31 -8.30
CA PRO A 142 -6.35 9.58 -9.70
C PRO A 142 -7.58 9.34 -10.56
N PRO A 143 -7.73 10.05 -11.69
CA PRO A 143 -8.75 9.70 -12.66
C PRO A 143 -8.48 8.29 -13.22
N ASN A 144 -9.54 7.53 -13.48
CA ASN A 144 -9.48 6.24 -14.17
C ASN A 144 -8.61 5.17 -13.48
N LEU A 145 -8.80 4.96 -12.16
CA LEU A 145 -8.21 3.80 -11.48
C LEU A 145 -8.66 2.50 -12.16
N PHE A 146 -7.81 1.46 -12.12
CA PHE A 146 -8.17 0.14 -12.69
C PHE A 146 -9.45 -0.43 -12.06
N ALA A 147 -9.74 -0.05 -10.82
CA ALA A 147 -10.92 -0.42 -10.06
C ALA A 147 -12.08 0.58 -10.17
N SER A 148 -11.98 1.63 -11.01
CA SER A 148 -13.04 2.64 -11.15
C SER A 148 -14.36 2.09 -11.68
N PHE A 149 -14.37 0.91 -12.32
CA PHE A 149 -15.63 0.22 -12.63
C PHE A 149 -16.42 -0.14 -11.34
N LEU A 150 -15.77 -0.16 -10.17
CA LEU A 150 -16.42 -0.34 -8.86
C LEU A 150 -17.18 0.90 -8.38
N ASP A 151 -17.09 2.03 -9.07
CA ASP A 151 -17.86 3.22 -8.75
C ASP A 151 -19.25 3.17 -9.41
N ALA A 152 -19.38 2.51 -10.57
CA ALA A 152 -20.66 2.31 -11.26
C ALA A 152 -21.33 1.00 -10.82
N LYS A 153 -22.63 1.02 -10.46
CA LYS A 153 -23.37 -0.18 -9.97
C LYS A 153 -23.22 -1.42 -10.88
N ASP A 154 -23.28 -1.20 -12.19
CA ASP A 154 -23.19 -2.25 -13.22
C ASP A 154 -21.82 -2.33 -13.90
N GLY A 155 -20.82 -1.66 -13.33
CA GLY A 155 -19.45 -1.70 -13.86
C GLY A 155 -18.90 -3.11 -13.83
N LYS A 156 -18.36 -3.55 -14.96
CA LYS A 156 -17.76 -4.88 -15.12
C LYS A 156 -16.26 -4.81 -14.85
N PRO A 157 -15.69 -5.83 -14.19
CA PRO A 157 -14.26 -5.88 -13.93
C PRO A 157 -13.47 -5.92 -15.24
N SER A 158 -12.39 -5.14 -15.29
CA SER A 158 -11.38 -5.28 -16.34
C SER A 158 -10.75 -6.67 -16.24
N ARG A 159 -10.48 -7.30 -17.39
CA ARG A 159 -9.70 -8.53 -17.43
C ARG A 159 -8.26 -8.16 -17.19
N VAL A 160 -7.68 -8.53 -16.06
CA VAL A 160 -6.26 -8.30 -15.75
C VAL A 160 -5.55 -9.64 -15.57
N PRO A 161 -4.25 -9.74 -15.89
CA PRO A 161 -3.49 -11.00 -15.84
C PRO A 161 -3.03 -11.38 -14.42
N PHE A 162 -3.68 -10.87 -13.38
CA PHE A 162 -3.37 -11.17 -11.99
C PHE A 162 -4.65 -11.37 -11.16
N GLU A 163 -4.53 -12.08 -10.05
CA GLU A 163 -5.61 -12.32 -9.10
C GLU A 163 -5.79 -11.10 -8.19
N TRP A 164 -7.04 -10.76 -7.88
CA TRP A 164 -7.38 -9.67 -6.98
C TRP A 164 -8.77 -9.92 -6.40
N PHE A 165 -8.98 -9.43 -5.17
CA PHE A 165 -10.24 -9.59 -4.46
C PHE A 165 -10.77 -8.23 -4.06
N TYR A 166 -12.08 -8.04 -4.21
CA TYR A 166 -12.69 -6.74 -3.94
C TYR A 166 -14.04 -6.86 -3.24
N CYS A 167 -14.48 -5.75 -2.66
CA CYS A 167 -15.82 -5.55 -2.14
C CYS A 167 -16.27 -4.11 -2.44
N ARG A 168 -17.49 -3.94 -2.96
CA ARG A 168 -18.13 -2.63 -3.03
C ARG A 168 -18.62 -2.25 -1.64
N LEU A 169 -18.42 -0.98 -1.28
CA LEU A 169 -18.79 -0.41 0.00
C LEU A 169 -19.96 0.57 -0.18
N ASN A 170 -20.72 0.76 0.88
CA ASN A 170 -21.71 1.81 0.95
C ASN A 170 -21.30 2.76 2.08
N PRO A 171 -20.77 3.96 1.77
CA PRO A 171 -20.19 4.85 2.77
C PRO A 171 -21.21 5.30 3.82
N LYS A 172 -22.52 5.25 3.53
CA LYS A 172 -23.58 5.62 4.48
C LYS A 172 -23.75 4.62 5.63
N VAL A 173 -23.29 3.38 5.46
CA VAL A 173 -23.48 2.29 6.45
C VAL A 173 -22.18 1.58 6.82
N SER A 174 -21.06 1.94 6.18
CA SER A 174 -19.76 1.36 6.47
C SER A 174 -19.24 1.85 7.83
N THR A 175 -19.01 0.90 8.74
CA THR A 175 -18.31 1.12 10.01
C THR A 175 -16.88 0.55 9.95
N PRO A 176 -15.92 1.07 10.73
CA PRO A 176 -14.57 0.52 10.77
C PRO A 176 -14.51 -0.98 11.10
N GLU A 177 -15.38 -1.46 12.00
CA GLU A 177 -15.48 -2.88 12.36
C GLU A 177 -15.88 -3.72 11.15
N ARG A 178 -16.90 -3.27 10.41
CA ARG A 178 -17.34 -3.94 9.19
C ARG A 178 -16.26 -3.91 8.10
N LEU A 179 -15.54 -2.81 7.98
CA LEU A 179 -14.43 -2.69 7.04
C LEU A 179 -13.30 -3.65 7.39
N LEU A 180 -12.98 -3.82 8.67
CA LEU A 180 -11.99 -4.79 9.13
C LEU A 180 -12.42 -6.24 8.82
N GLU A 181 -13.70 -6.58 9.01
CA GLU A 181 -14.24 -7.88 8.62
C GLU A 181 -14.08 -8.14 7.12
N ILE A 182 -14.41 -7.15 6.29
CA ILE A 182 -14.26 -7.23 4.83
C ILE A 182 -12.77 -7.42 4.48
N TYR A 183 -11.89 -6.61 5.06
CA TYR A 183 -10.44 -6.72 4.87
C TYR A 183 -9.95 -8.13 5.20
N ASN A 184 -10.29 -8.66 6.37
CA ASN A 184 -9.88 -10.00 6.80
C ASN A 184 -10.40 -11.11 5.87
N HIS A 185 -11.63 -10.95 5.35
CA HIS A 185 -12.19 -11.89 4.38
C HIS A 185 -11.44 -11.85 3.04
N LEU A 186 -11.15 -10.67 2.51
CA LEU A 186 -10.38 -10.50 1.26
C LEU A 186 -8.92 -10.93 1.44
N LEU A 187 -8.32 -10.64 2.59
CA LEU A 187 -6.99 -11.11 2.96
C LEU A 187 -6.93 -12.64 3.03
N LYS A 188 -7.94 -13.30 3.63
CA LYS A 188 -8.02 -14.77 3.65
C LYS A 188 -8.05 -15.36 2.24
N LYS A 189 -8.76 -14.73 1.30
CA LYS A 189 -8.76 -15.14 -0.12
C LYS A 189 -7.39 -14.93 -0.77
N SER A 190 -6.77 -13.77 -0.52
CA SER A 190 -5.41 -13.44 -0.98
C SER A 190 -4.39 -14.45 -0.48
N THR A 191 -4.40 -14.77 0.81
CA THR A 191 -3.54 -15.79 1.43
C THR A 191 -3.71 -17.15 0.79
N LYS A 192 -4.95 -17.58 0.51
CA LYS A 192 -5.19 -18.87 -0.16
C LYS A 192 -4.58 -18.94 -1.56
N LYS A 193 -4.62 -17.84 -2.32
CA LYS A 193 -4.02 -17.77 -3.66
C LYS A 193 -2.51 -17.52 -3.64
N GLY A 194 -1.99 -16.80 -2.64
CA GLY A 194 -0.58 -16.43 -2.52
C GLY A 194 0.32 -17.46 -1.84
N LYS A 195 -0.25 -18.51 -1.21
CA LYS A 195 0.52 -19.58 -0.55
C LYS A 195 1.53 -20.22 -1.51
N GLY A 196 2.80 -20.26 -1.10
CA GLY A 196 3.90 -20.90 -1.85
C GLY A 196 4.49 -20.07 -3.00
N LEU A 197 4.08 -18.80 -3.17
CA LEU A 197 4.48 -17.95 -4.30
C LEU A 197 5.40 -16.78 -3.90
N SER A 198 5.86 -16.74 -2.66
CA SER A 198 6.86 -15.77 -2.19
C SER A 198 8.23 -16.41 -2.18
N GLU A 199 9.22 -15.71 -2.70
CA GLU A 199 10.63 -16.14 -2.70
C GLU A 199 11.17 -16.36 -1.27
N ASN A 200 10.56 -15.70 -0.26
CA ASN A 200 10.95 -15.75 1.15
C ASN A 200 9.98 -16.55 2.05
N PHE A 201 9.12 -17.39 1.46
CA PHE A 201 8.09 -18.15 2.19
C PHE A 201 8.73 -19.16 3.17
N GLY A 202 8.85 -18.79 4.44
CA GLY A 202 9.37 -19.66 5.51
C GLY A 202 10.33 -19.00 6.51
N MET A 203 10.89 -17.83 6.19
CA MET A 203 11.78 -17.08 7.10
C MET A 203 11.08 -15.96 7.88
N ALA A 204 9.78 -15.77 7.67
CA ALA A 204 9.04 -14.66 8.22
C ALA A 204 8.55 -14.93 9.67
N PRO A 205 8.56 -13.93 10.55
CA PRO A 205 7.98 -14.03 11.89
C PRO A 205 6.52 -14.52 11.86
N SER A 206 6.07 -15.17 12.95
CA SER A 206 4.73 -15.78 13.05
C SER A 206 3.56 -14.80 12.88
N ASN A 207 3.77 -13.51 13.11
CA ASN A 207 2.79 -12.43 12.91
C ASN A 207 2.76 -11.87 11.48
N THR A 208 3.53 -12.45 10.55
CA THR A 208 3.60 -11.97 9.16
C THR A 208 2.32 -12.32 8.40
N ALA A 209 1.65 -11.30 7.88
CA ALA A 209 0.54 -11.49 6.95
C ALA A 209 1.05 -11.98 5.59
N CYS A 210 0.16 -12.56 4.79
CA CYS A 210 0.46 -12.82 3.38
C CYS A 210 0.85 -11.50 2.70
N LEU A 211 1.84 -11.52 1.82
CA LEU A 211 2.22 -10.35 1.04
C LEU A 211 1.03 -9.92 0.17
N HIS A 212 0.57 -8.69 0.38
CA HIS A 212 -0.59 -8.14 -0.30
C HIS A 212 -0.46 -6.64 -0.43
N ASN A 213 -1.19 -6.08 -1.40
CA ASN A 213 -1.59 -4.69 -1.28
C ASN A 213 -2.98 -4.61 -0.69
N PHE A 214 -3.30 -3.46 -0.14
CA PHE A 214 -4.64 -3.09 0.25
C PHE A 214 -4.90 -1.71 -0.33
N ILE A 215 -6.09 -1.52 -0.88
CA ILE A 215 -6.54 -0.27 -1.46
C ILE A 215 -7.97 -0.04 -0.96
N LEU A 216 -8.23 1.15 -0.44
CA LEU A 216 -9.50 1.55 0.13
C LEU A 216 -9.90 2.93 -0.39
N THR A 217 -11.13 3.02 -0.88
CA THR A 217 -11.85 4.28 -1.11
C THR A 217 -13.13 4.28 -0.28
N ARG A 218 -13.91 5.36 -0.36
CA ARG A 218 -15.25 5.39 0.25
C ARG A 218 -16.23 4.37 -0.34
N CYS A 219 -15.97 3.92 -1.58
CA CYS A 219 -16.92 3.15 -2.39
C CYS A 219 -16.51 1.70 -2.59
N TRP A 220 -15.26 1.34 -2.32
CA TRP A 220 -14.77 -0.03 -2.52
C TRP A 220 -13.47 -0.30 -1.77
N MET A 221 -13.19 -1.59 -1.59
CA MET A 221 -11.95 -2.11 -1.04
C MET A 221 -11.39 -3.19 -1.97
N VAL A 222 -10.08 -3.19 -2.21
CA VAL A 222 -9.37 -4.17 -3.03
C VAL A 222 -8.15 -4.69 -2.28
N VAL A 223 -7.93 -6.01 -2.32
CA VAL A 223 -6.78 -6.69 -1.70
C VAL A 223 -6.23 -7.71 -2.70
N PRO A 224 -5.20 -7.35 -3.50
CA PRO A 224 -4.52 -8.31 -4.36
C PRO A 224 -3.35 -8.98 -3.63
N PRO A 225 -3.17 -10.31 -3.78
CA PRO A 225 -1.95 -10.98 -3.33
C PRO A 225 -0.73 -10.50 -4.14
N ARG A 226 0.44 -10.49 -3.49
CA ARG A 226 1.72 -10.14 -4.10
C ARG A 226 2.70 -11.29 -4.01
N GLN A 227 3.57 -11.39 -5.02
CA GLN A 227 4.61 -12.41 -5.14
C GLN A 227 6.01 -11.81 -5.11
N ARG A 228 6.19 -10.66 -5.79
CA ARG A 228 7.44 -9.94 -5.93
C ARG A 228 7.24 -8.43 -5.86
N ALA A 229 8.22 -7.71 -5.32
CA ALA A 229 8.19 -6.25 -5.20
C ALA A 229 8.31 -5.54 -6.56
N ALA A 230 9.11 -6.11 -7.48
CA ALA A 230 9.41 -5.56 -8.78
C ALA A 230 9.46 -6.64 -9.86
N ILE A 231 9.32 -6.25 -11.12
CA ILE A 231 9.64 -7.11 -12.26
C ILE A 231 11.16 -7.06 -12.43
N CYS A 232 11.86 -8.02 -11.82
CA CYS A 232 13.28 -8.24 -12.11
C CYS A 232 13.38 -9.01 -13.43
N TYR A 233 14.03 -8.43 -14.43
CA TYR A 233 14.44 -9.14 -15.62
C TYR A 233 15.75 -9.87 -15.28
N GLN A 234 15.72 -11.20 -15.28
CA GLN A 234 16.93 -12.03 -15.32
C GLN A 234 17.25 -12.36 -16.78
#